data_AF-A0A3N5ZMW3-F1
#
_entry.id   AF-A0A3N5ZMW3-F1
#
_cell.length_a   1.000
_cell.length_b   1.000
_cell.length_c   1.000
_cell.angle_alpha   90.00
_cell.angle_beta   90.00
_cell.angle_gamma   90.00
#
_symmetry.space_group_name_H-M   'P 1'
#
loop_
_entity.id
_entity.type
_entity.pdbx_description
1 polymer ?
#
loop_
_entity_poly.entity_id
_entity_poly.type
_entity_poly.pdbx_seq_one_letter_code
_entity_poly.pdbx_strand_id
1 'polypeptide(L)'
;MTPHDFSSVVTGYRQVANLPVVVQANAGSPELLDGVAVYRLSPPDFAAGMREVVDAGASIVGGCCGTTPAHIAELRRQLSGEILQRRT
;
A
#
# COMPACT_ATOMS: atom_id res chain seq x y z
N MET A 1 -0.21 11.38 -4.16
CA MET A 1 -0.39 9.95 -4.46
C MET A 1 -0.83 9.26 -3.19
N THR A 2 -1.98 8.61 -3.23
CA THR A 2 -2.56 7.82 -2.14
C THR A 2 -2.17 6.34 -2.32
N PRO A 3 -2.47 5.46 -1.34
CA PRO A 3 -2.25 4.03 -1.51
C PRO A 3 -2.94 3.41 -2.73
N HIS A 4 -4.18 3.82 -3.07
CA HIS A 4 -4.91 3.24 -4.21
C HIS A 4 -4.25 3.52 -5.57
N ASP A 5 -3.56 4.66 -5.71
CA ASP A 5 -2.89 5.04 -6.96
C ASP A 5 -1.82 4.00 -7.39
N PHE A 6 -1.23 3.29 -6.43
CA PHE A 6 -0.20 2.28 -6.71
C PHE A 6 -0.74 1.04 -7.43
N SER A 7 -2.06 0.77 -7.41
CA SER A 7 -2.66 -0.37 -8.11
C SER A 7 -2.32 -0.37 -9.60
N SER A 8 -2.44 0.80 -10.26
CA SER A 8 -2.11 1.00 -11.67
C SER A 8 -0.63 0.74 -11.99
N VAL A 9 0.26 1.16 -11.10
CA VAL A 9 1.71 0.94 -11.22
C VAL A 9 2.03 -0.55 -11.09
N VAL A 10 1.42 -1.23 -10.12
CA VAL A 10 1.58 -2.68 -9.95
C VAL A 10 1.08 -3.41 -11.21
N THR A 11 -0.09 -3.06 -11.74
CA THR A 11 -0.60 -3.64 -12.99
C THR A 11 0.39 -3.45 -14.14
N GLY A 12 0.95 -2.24 -14.30
CA GLY A 12 1.96 -1.97 -15.32
C GLY A 12 3.22 -2.84 -15.16
N TYR A 13 3.74 -2.97 -13.93
CA TYR A 13 4.90 -3.84 -13.67
C TYR A 13 4.60 -5.31 -13.96
N ARG A 14 3.39 -5.77 -13.65
CA ARG A 14 2.95 -7.15 -13.93
C ARG A 14 2.81 -7.46 -15.42
N GLN A 15 2.69 -6.46 -16.29
CA GLN A 15 2.65 -6.68 -17.74
C GLN A 15 4.04 -6.96 -18.34
N VAL A 16 5.12 -6.58 -17.64
CA VAL A 16 6.49 -6.62 -18.18
C VAL A 16 7.48 -7.42 -17.32
N ALA A 17 7.08 -7.83 -16.11
CA ALA A 17 7.95 -8.54 -15.18
C ALA A 17 7.21 -9.57 -14.32
N ASN A 18 7.84 -10.74 -14.14
CA ASN A 18 7.35 -11.82 -13.28
C ASN A 18 8.00 -11.83 -11.88
N LEU A 19 8.81 -10.82 -11.57
CA LEU A 19 9.45 -10.66 -10.26
C LEU A 19 8.43 -10.20 -9.20
N PRO A 20 8.61 -10.55 -7.91
CA PRO A 20 7.78 -10.01 -6.84
C PRO A 20 7.77 -8.47 -6.83
N VAL A 21 6.59 -7.87 -6.74
CA VAL A 21 6.44 -6.42 -6.62
C VAL A 21 6.25 -6.06 -5.15
N VAL A 22 7.05 -5.11 -4.66
CA VAL A 22 6.98 -4.58 -3.30
C VAL A 22 6.42 -3.18 -3.34
N VAL A 23 5.43 -2.88 -2.50
CA VAL A 23 4.84 -1.54 -2.39
C VAL A 23 4.85 -1.06 -0.94
N GLN A 24 5.38 0.15 -0.73
CA GLN A 24 5.39 0.84 0.57
C GLN A 24 4.78 2.24 0.38
N ALA A 25 3.47 2.35 0.56
CA ALA A 25 2.77 3.62 0.39
C ALA A 25 2.91 4.52 1.63
N ASN A 26 2.84 5.84 1.41
CA ASN A 26 2.68 6.80 2.51
C ASN A 26 1.25 6.73 3.09
N ALA A 27 1.03 7.25 4.29
CA ALA A 27 -0.30 7.45 4.87
C ALA A 27 -1.03 8.64 4.23
N GLY A 28 -1.23 8.57 2.90
CA GLY A 28 -1.81 9.62 2.07
C GLY A 28 -0.77 10.55 1.44
N SER A 29 -1.28 11.54 0.71
CA SER A 29 -0.42 12.59 0.16
C SER A 29 0.08 13.49 1.30
N PRO A 30 1.32 13.98 1.24
CA PRO A 30 1.83 14.91 2.24
C PRO A 30 1.10 16.25 2.16
N GLU A 31 0.66 16.76 3.30
CA GLU A 31 0.21 18.14 3.49
C GLU A 31 1.32 18.92 4.19
N LEU A 32 1.67 20.09 3.67
CA LEU A 32 2.65 20.95 4.35
C LEU A 32 1.95 21.84 5.38
N LEU A 33 2.30 21.68 6.65
CA LEU A 33 1.91 22.56 7.74
C LEU A 33 3.17 23.18 8.32
N ASP A 34 3.31 24.49 8.18
CA ASP A 34 4.48 25.26 8.65
C ASP A 34 5.81 24.68 8.13
N GLY A 35 5.82 24.20 6.89
CA GLY A 35 6.99 23.59 6.24
C GLY A 35 7.26 22.13 6.61
N VAL A 36 6.43 21.52 7.47
CA VAL A 36 6.54 20.12 7.86
C VAL A 36 5.51 19.28 7.10
N ALA A 37 5.94 18.15 6.52
CA ALA A 37 5.05 17.21 5.88
C ALA A 37 4.25 16.41 6.91
N VAL A 38 2.92 16.54 6.86
CA VAL A 38 1.94 15.83 7.69
C VAL A 38 1.13 14.88 6.81
N TYR A 39 0.84 13.70 7.35
CA TYR A 39 0.11 12.63 6.68
C TYR A 39 -1.12 12.29 7.50
N ARG A 40 -2.30 12.33 6.88
CA ARG A 40 -3.59 12.28 7.59
C ARG A 40 -4.47 11.10 7.21
N LEU A 41 -4.02 10.23 6.31
CA LEU A 41 -4.83 9.06 5.94
C LEU A 41 -4.98 8.15 7.16
N SER A 42 -6.21 7.74 7.45
CA SER A 42 -6.49 6.91 8.62
C SER A 42 -5.98 5.47 8.39
N PRO A 43 -5.72 4.67 9.46
CA PRO A 43 -5.38 3.26 9.31
C PRO A 43 -6.40 2.46 8.46
N PRO A 44 -7.73 2.60 8.65
CA PRO A 44 -8.71 1.91 7.80
C PRO A 44 -8.64 2.30 6.32
N ASP A 45 -8.52 3.59 6.02
CA ASP A 45 -8.48 4.08 4.63
C ASP A 45 -7.16 3.68 3.94
N PHE A 46 -6.05 3.70 4.68
CA PHE A 46 -4.76 3.21 4.20
C PHE A 46 -4.84 1.72 3.83
N ALA A 47 -5.40 0.90 4.72
CA ALA A 47 -5.53 -0.53 4.49
C ALA A 47 -6.46 -0.84 3.32
N ALA A 48 -7.56 -0.08 3.15
CA ALA A 48 -8.48 -0.23 2.02
C ALA A 48 -7.78 0.06 0.68
N GLY A 49 -6.98 1.12 0.59
CA GLY A 49 -6.22 1.38 -0.64
C GLY A 49 -5.11 0.34 -0.88
N MET A 50 -4.44 -0.14 0.16
CA MET A 50 -3.43 -1.20 0.04
C MET A 50 -4.04 -2.57 -0.34
N ARG A 51 -5.31 -2.82 -0.04
CA ARG A 51 -6.05 -4.00 -0.53
C ARG A 51 -6.10 -4.01 -2.06
N GLU A 52 -6.42 -2.89 -2.69
CA GLU A 52 -6.41 -2.76 -4.15
C GLU A 52 -5.03 -3.03 -4.74
N VAL A 53 -3.96 -2.62 -4.05
CA VAL A 53 -2.56 -2.88 -4.45
C VAL A 53 -2.22 -4.37 -4.39
N VAL A 54 -2.70 -5.09 -3.37
CA VAL A 54 -2.56 -6.56 -3.26
C VAL A 54 -3.34 -7.25 -4.38
N ASP A 55 -4.58 -6.84 -4.62
CA ASP A 55 -5.45 -7.39 -5.66
C ASP A 55 -4.84 -7.17 -7.06
N ALA A 56 -4.21 -6.02 -7.30
CA ALA A 56 -3.43 -5.72 -8.51
C ALA A 56 -2.19 -6.62 -8.69
N GLY A 57 -1.75 -7.30 -7.63
CA GLY A 57 -0.69 -8.32 -7.67
C GLY A 57 0.59 -7.96 -6.95
N ALA A 58 0.59 -7.02 -6.00
CA ALA A 58 1.74 -6.81 -5.13
C ALA A 58 2.01 -8.07 -4.27
N SER A 59 3.27 -8.44 -4.12
CA SER A 59 3.68 -9.63 -3.37
C SER A 59 4.02 -9.32 -1.91
N ILE A 60 4.54 -8.12 -1.65
CA ILE A 60 4.87 -7.62 -0.32
C ILE A 60 4.33 -6.20 -0.22
N VAL A 61 3.60 -5.92 0.85
CA VAL A 61 3.00 -4.61 1.12
C VAL A 61 3.36 -4.11 2.50
N GLY A 62 3.55 -2.80 2.62
CA GLY A 62 3.85 -2.14 3.88
C GLY A 62 3.65 -0.64 3.80
N GLY A 63 4.20 0.07 4.79
CA GLY A 63 4.10 1.52 4.91
C GLY A 63 5.44 2.24 4.74
N CYS A 64 5.37 3.50 4.30
CA CYS A 64 6.47 4.46 4.25
C CYS A 64 6.14 5.66 5.18
N CYS A 65 6.26 6.90 4.71
CA CYS A 65 6.07 8.10 5.53
C CYS A 65 4.63 8.23 6.06
N GLY A 66 4.50 8.67 7.31
CA GLY A 66 3.21 8.85 7.98
C GLY A 66 2.53 7.57 8.47
N THR A 67 3.00 6.40 8.03
CA THR A 67 2.46 5.13 8.51
C THR A 67 2.94 4.84 9.94
N THR A 68 2.11 4.13 10.70
CA THR A 68 2.34 3.82 12.11
C THR A 68 2.02 2.35 12.37
N PRO A 69 2.35 1.79 13.55
CA PRO A 69 1.94 0.44 13.90
C PRO A 69 0.42 0.19 13.77
N ALA A 70 -0.42 1.20 14.00
CA ALA A 70 -1.87 1.08 13.81
C ALA A 70 -2.25 0.83 12.33
N HIS A 71 -1.55 1.48 11.39
CA HIS A 71 -1.74 1.26 9.95
C HIS A 71 -1.38 -0.18 9.56
N ILE A 72 -0.25 -0.69 10.05
CA ILE A 72 0.20 -2.05 9.76
C ILE A 72 -0.70 -3.10 10.42
N ALA A 73 -1.18 -2.84 11.64
CA ALA A 73 -2.11 -3.72 12.32
C ALA A 73 -3.45 -3.82 11.56
N GLU A 74 -3.98 -2.70 11.09
CA GLU A 74 -5.21 -2.64 10.31
C GLU A 74 -5.03 -3.29 8.93
N LEU A 75 -3.91 -3.04 8.24
CA LEU A 75 -3.56 -3.72 7.00
C LEU A 75 -3.50 -5.24 7.18
N ARG A 76 -2.82 -5.71 8.22
CA ARG A 76 -2.78 -7.14 8.57
C ARG A 76 -4.17 -7.70 8.83
N ARG A 77 -5.03 -6.96 9.53
CA ARG A 77 -6.41 -7.37 9.83
C ARG A 77 -7.23 -7.56 8.56
N GLN A 78 -7.10 -6.66 7.59
CA GLN A 78 -7.85 -6.75 6.33
C GLN A 78 -7.31 -7.81 5.37
N LEU A 79 -6.02 -8.14 5.44
CA LEU A 79 -5.38 -9.15 4.59
C LEU A 79 -5.26 -10.54 5.23
N SER A 80 -5.73 -10.71 6.47
CA SER A 80 -5.53 -11.97 7.20
C SER A 80 -6.20 -13.15 6.50
N GLY A 81 -5.46 -14.23 6.29
CA GLY A 81 -5.95 -15.45 5.64
C GLY A 81 -5.62 -15.53 4.14
N GLU A 82 -5.04 -14.49 3.56
CA GLU A 82 -4.67 -14.46 2.14
C GLU A 82 -3.21 -14.87 1.95
N ILE A 83 -3.01 -16.08 1.43
CA ILE A 83 -1.72 -16.50 0.88
C ILE A 83 -1.80 -16.30 -0.63
N LEU A 84 -1.09 -15.29 -1.14
CA LEU A 84 -0.96 -15.10 -2.57
C LEU A 84 -0.25 -16.32 -3.17
N GLN A 85 -0.92 -16.99 -4.10
CA GLN A 85 -0.34 -18.07 -4.87
C GLN A 85 0.89 -17.55 -5.62
N ARG A 86 1.92 -18.39 -5.72
CA ARG A 86 3.15 -18.05 -6.44
C ARG A 86 2.79 -17.85 -7.91
N ARG A 87 2.91 -16.61 -8.39
CA ARG A 87 2.63 -16.26 -9.80
C ARG A 87 3.91 -16.51 -10.62
N THR A 88 3.83 -17.42 -11.59
CA THR A 88 4.93 -17.79 -12.53
C THR A 88 4.91 -16.92 -13.77
#